data_AF-A0A1Q3UNL9-F1
#
_entry.id   AF-A0A1Q3UNL9-F1
#
_cell.length_a   1.000
_cell.length_b   1.000
_cell.length_c   1.000
_cell.angle_alpha   90.00
_cell.angle_beta   90.00
_cell.angle_gamma   90.00
#
_symmetry.space_group_name_H-M   'P 1'
#
loop_
_entity.id
_entity.type
_entity.pdbx_description
1 polymer ?
#
loop_
_entity_poly.entity_id
_entity_poly.type
_entity_poly.pdbx_seq_one_letter_code
_entity_poly.pdbx_strand_id
1 'polypeptide(L)'
;MNNAMFTALVATLAMSMLSQPASAQGGTSGGTPIAHGLLLPHMDPVAGRKLFGSKGCVVCHSINGIGGQDAAPLDASTMANPMNPFDFSAKMWRGAEPMVAMQKEELGGQIDLTGDDLANIIAFVHDPQEQAKFSKADIPDNIARLMSKDRGGSMGGGHMPGMIEPLRVCRRLFGLLQAARGRVLAWS
;
A
#
# COMPACT_ATOMS: atom_id res chain seq x y z
N MET A 1 6.27 -44.65 73.99
CA MET A 1 6.61 -43.50 74.87
C MET A 1 7.50 -42.60 74.02
N ASN A 2 7.13 -41.43 73.49
CA ASN A 2 6.11 -40.45 73.85
C ASN A 2 5.53 -39.74 72.61
N ASN A 3 4.26 -39.35 72.74
CA ASN A 3 3.50 -38.44 71.87
C ASN A 3 3.91 -36.97 72.07
N ALA A 4 3.83 -36.18 71.00
CA ALA A 4 3.24 -34.83 71.00
C ALA A 4 3.17 -34.32 69.53
N MET A 5 1.96 -34.27 68.97
CA MET A 5 1.18 -33.04 68.70
C MET A 5 1.72 -32.19 67.53
N PHE A 6 1.11 -32.32 66.35
CA PHE A 6 -0.01 -31.48 65.85
C PHE A 6 0.38 -30.02 65.61
N THR A 7 0.53 -29.64 64.35
CA THR A 7 -0.20 -28.51 63.72
C THR A 7 -0.09 -28.62 62.21
N ALA A 8 -1.24 -28.78 61.56
CA ALA A 8 -1.40 -28.69 60.12
C ALA A 8 -1.31 -27.22 59.67
N LEU A 9 -0.63 -26.95 58.56
CA LEU A 9 -0.85 -25.74 57.78
C LEU A 9 -1.07 -26.16 56.32
N VAL A 10 -2.35 -26.19 55.92
CA VAL A 10 -2.77 -26.35 54.54
C VAL A 10 -2.56 -25.00 53.85
N ALA A 11 -1.49 -24.87 53.08
CA ALA A 11 -1.27 -23.71 52.24
C ALA A 11 -2.06 -23.89 50.92
N THR A 12 -3.25 -23.28 50.87
CA THR A 12 -4.02 -23.09 49.64
C THR A 12 -3.23 -22.20 48.66
N LEU A 13 -2.67 -22.80 47.62
CA LEU A 13 -2.06 -22.08 46.50
C LEU A 13 -3.18 -21.57 45.58
N ALA A 14 -3.55 -20.30 45.75
CA ALA A 14 -4.49 -19.62 44.86
C ALA A 14 -3.79 -19.26 43.54
N MET A 15 -4.32 -19.83 42.45
CA MET A 15 -3.92 -19.57 41.07
C MET A 15 -4.13 -18.09 40.72
N SER A 16 -3.05 -17.33 40.59
CA SER A 16 -3.08 -15.95 40.11
C SER A 16 -2.72 -15.94 38.62
N MET A 17 -3.74 -16.06 37.77
CA MET A 17 -3.63 -15.80 36.33
C MET A 17 -3.44 -14.29 36.14
N LEU A 18 -2.20 -13.80 36.14
CA LEU A 18 -1.92 -12.44 35.70
C LEU A 18 -2.07 -12.40 34.18
N SER A 19 -3.16 -11.80 33.71
CA SER A 19 -3.32 -11.31 32.36
C SER A 19 -2.21 -10.29 32.08
N GLN A 20 -1.19 -10.67 31.33
CA GLN A 20 -0.24 -9.70 30.78
C GLN A 20 -0.94 -8.89 29.68
N PRO A 21 -0.82 -7.56 29.66
CA PRO A 21 -1.26 -6.78 28.51
C PRO A 21 -0.36 -7.15 27.32
N ALA A 22 -0.96 -7.35 26.15
CA ALA A 22 -0.23 -7.47 24.91
C ALA A 22 0.58 -6.18 24.70
N SER A 23 1.90 -6.24 24.93
CA SER A 23 2.80 -5.16 24.54
C SER A 23 2.79 -5.08 23.02
N ALA A 24 2.14 -4.04 22.49
CA ALA A 24 2.40 -3.58 21.14
C ALA A 24 3.90 -3.27 21.06
N GLN A 25 4.63 -4.02 20.24
CA GLN A 25 6.03 -3.72 19.95
C GLN A 25 6.09 -2.40 19.18
N GLY A 26 6.26 -1.31 19.93
CA GLY A 26 6.74 -0.06 19.37
C GLY A 26 8.14 -0.29 18.82
N GLY A 27 8.28 -0.27 17.50
CA GLY A 27 9.57 -0.27 16.84
C GLY A 27 10.43 0.85 17.40
N THR A 28 11.66 0.54 17.75
CA THR A 28 12.65 1.53 18.16
C THR A 28 12.93 2.45 16.97
N SER A 29 12.31 3.62 16.95
CA SER A 29 12.43 4.62 15.88
C SER A 29 13.82 5.27 15.88
N GLY A 30 14.80 4.59 15.29
CA GLY A 30 16.10 5.19 14.97
C GLY A 30 15.93 6.12 13.77
N GLY A 31 15.79 7.42 13.99
CA GLY A 31 15.78 8.41 12.91
C GLY A 31 16.90 9.42 13.08
N THR A 32 17.27 10.07 11.97
CA THR A 32 18.29 11.11 11.97
C THR A 32 17.64 12.42 12.40
N PRO A 33 18.12 13.08 13.47
CA PRO A 33 17.68 14.43 13.80
C PRO A 33 18.00 15.38 12.65
N ILE A 34 17.02 16.19 12.26
CA ILE A 34 17.19 17.29 11.31
C ILE A 34 16.85 18.62 12.00
N ALA A 35 17.03 19.73 11.28
CA ALA A 35 16.76 21.05 11.84
C ALA A 35 15.32 21.18 12.39
N HIS A 36 15.12 22.12 13.32
CA HIS A 36 13.82 22.42 13.94
C HIS A 36 13.26 21.33 14.85
N GLY A 37 14.11 20.47 15.41
CA GLY A 37 13.68 19.40 16.33
C GLY A 37 12.86 18.30 15.64
N LEU A 38 12.92 18.24 14.30
CA LEU A 38 12.28 17.21 13.51
C LEU A 38 13.20 15.99 13.39
N LEU A 39 12.61 14.82 13.21
CA LEU A 39 13.31 13.56 13.04
C LEU A 39 12.90 12.96 11.69
N LEU A 40 13.89 12.64 10.86
CA LEU A 40 13.65 11.88 9.65
C LEU A 40 13.79 10.38 10.00
N PRO A 41 12.77 9.55 9.77
CA PRO A 41 12.86 8.11 10.04
C PRO A 41 13.95 7.47 9.19
N HIS A 42 14.50 6.35 9.67
CA HIS A 42 15.43 5.55 8.87
C HIS A 42 14.73 5.05 7.61
N MET A 43 15.39 5.21 6.46
CA MET A 43 14.88 4.88 5.13
C MET A 43 15.59 3.62 4.62
N ASP A 44 15.00 2.45 4.89
CA ASP A 44 15.53 1.14 4.50
C ASP A 44 14.87 0.64 3.19
N PRO A 45 15.59 0.63 2.04
CA PRO A 45 15.04 0.14 0.79
C PRO A 45 14.77 -1.37 0.79
N VAL A 46 15.49 -2.16 1.58
CA VAL A 46 15.27 -3.62 1.69
C VAL A 46 13.94 -3.89 2.40
N ALA A 47 13.66 -3.15 3.48
CA ALA A 47 12.35 -3.20 4.14
C ALA A 47 11.26 -2.68 3.20
N GLY A 48 11.53 -1.59 2.47
CA GLY A 48 10.62 -1.00 1.49
C GLY A 48 10.23 -1.96 0.38
N ARG A 49 11.17 -2.77 -0.14
CA ARG A 49 10.89 -3.78 -1.18
C ARG A 49 9.86 -4.80 -0.70
N LYS A 50 10.02 -5.29 0.53
CA LYS A 50 9.07 -6.24 1.13
C LYS A 50 7.71 -5.61 1.34
N LEU A 51 7.69 -4.38 1.88
CA LEU A 51 6.45 -3.63 2.12
C LEU A 51 5.69 -3.34 0.82
N PHE A 52 6.38 -2.98 -0.26
CA PHE A 52 5.77 -2.74 -1.57
C PHE A 52 4.98 -3.95 -2.08
N GLY A 53 5.53 -5.16 -1.92
CA GLY A 53 4.86 -6.41 -2.23
C GLY A 53 3.73 -6.74 -1.25
N SER A 54 3.99 -6.67 0.06
CA SER A 54 3.08 -7.18 1.09
C SER A 54 1.91 -6.25 1.43
N LYS A 55 2.08 -4.92 1.31
CA LYS A 55 1.01 -3.94 1.57
C LYS A 55 0.02 -3.81 0.41
N GLY A 56 0.34 -4.39 -0.76
CA GLY A 56 -0.54 -4.39 -1.94
C GLY A 56 -0.24 -3.28 -2.95
N CYS A 57 0.82 -2.49 -2.78
CA CYS A 57 1.20 -1.45 -3.75
C CYS A 57 1.46 -2.04 -5.14
N VAL A 58 2.07 -3.23 -5.18
CA VAL A 58 2.37 -3.99 -6.40
C VAL A 58 1.12 -4.41 -7.20
N VAL A 59 -0.07 -4.40 -6.60
CA VAL A 59 -1.31 -4.78 -7.28
C VAL A 59 -1.64 -3.79 -8.39
N CYS A 60 -1.37 -2.50 -8.20
CA CYS A 60 -1.69 -1.45 -9.17
C CYS A 60 -0.43 -0.81 -9.79
N HIS A 61 0.66 -0.71 -9.03
CA HIS A 61 1.92 -0.12 -9.49
C HIS A 61 2.93 -1.20 -9.90
N SER A 62 3.69 -0.97 -10.97
CA SER A 62 4.78 -1.85 -11.39
C SER A 62 6.17 -1.29 -11.07
N ILE A 63 7.12 -2.21 -10.88
CA ILE A 63 8.57 -1.99 -10.80
C ILE A 63 9.24 -2.97 -11.77
N ASN A 64 10.02 -2.46 -12.71
CA ASN A 64 10.71 -3.22 -13.76
C ASN A 64 9.77 -4.20 -14.49
N GLY A 65 8.52 -3.77 -14.74
CA GLY A 65 7.48 -4.58 -15.36
C GLY A 65 6.83 -5.65 -14.47
N ILE A 66 7.16 -5.70 -13.17
CA ILE A 66 6.55 -6.59 -12.18
C ILE A 66 5.52 -5.79 -11.38
N GLY A 67 4.24 -6.14 -11.54
CA GLY A 67 3.12 -5.49 -10.86
C GLY A 67 1.89 -5.34 -11.75
N GLY A 68 0.93 -4.55 -11.29
CA GLY A 68 -0.21 -4.08 -12.08
C GLY A 68 0.13 -2.92 -13.01
N GLN A 69 -0.85 -2.51 -13.81
CA GLN A 69 -0.73 -1.41 -14.77
C GLN A 69 -1.84 -0.36 -14.62
N ASP A 70 -2.65 -0.46 -13.57
CA ASP A 70 -3.76 0.46 -13.30
C ASP A 70 -3.27 1.81 -12.76
N ALA A 71 -2.03 1.85 -12.29
CA ALA A 71 -1.36 3.07 -11.87
C ALA A 71 0.03 3.21 -12.52
N ALA A 72 0.57 4.43 -12.49
CA ALA A 72 1.87 4.71 -13.09
C ALA A 72 2.98 3.82 -12.48
N PRO A 73 3.92 3.32 -13.29
CA PRO A 73 5.06 2.57 -12.77
C PRO A 73 5.90 3.44 -11.83
N LEU A 74 6.56 2.78 -10.87
CA LEU A 74 7.37 3.43 -9.84
C LEU A 74 8.87 3.14 -10.02
N ASP A 75 9.29 2.92 -11.27
CA ASP A 75 10.69 2.70 -11.64
C ASP A 75 11.57 3.91 -11.27
N ALA A 76 12.60 3.67 -10.46
CA ALA A 76 13.56 4.69 -10.03
C ALA A 76 14.26 5.35 -11.23
N SER A 77 14.42 4.63 -12.34
CA SER A 77 15.00 5.12 -13.60
C SER A 77 14.22 6.26 -14.25
N THR A 78 12.95 6.45 -13.86
CA THR A 78 12.05 7.48 -14.41
C THR A 78 11.78 8.62 -13.44
N MET A 79 12.29 8.53 -12.22
CA MET A 79 12.07 9.53 -11.17
C MET A 79 13.25 10.51 -11.07
N ALA A 80 12.97 11.70 -10.53
CA ALA A 80 14.01 12.68 -10.25
C ALA A 80 15.03 12.12 -9.23
N ASN A 81 16.31 12.45 -9.42
CA ASN A 81 17.38 12.12 -8.48
C ASN A 81 18.34 13.32 -8.36
N PRO A 82 18.51 13.93 -7.17
CA PRO A 82 17.90 13.55 -5.88
C PRO A 82 16.39 13.82 -5.85
N MET A 83 15.68 13.06 -5.01
CA MET A 83 14.25 13.22 -4.80
C MET A 83 13.95 13.74 -3.39
N ASN A 84 12.93 14.59 -3.26
CA ASN A 84 12.43 15.09 -1.98
C ASN A 84 11.25 14.23 -1.47
N PRO A 85 11.40 13.45 -0.38
CA PRO A 85 10.37 12.52 0.09
C PRO A 85 9.03 13.20 0.45
N PHE A 86 9.05 14.50 0.77
CA PHE A 86 7.84 15.29 1.00
C PHE A 86 7.09 15.57 -0.32
N ASP A 87 7.79 15.77 -1.43
CA ASP A 87 7.16 15.93 -2.75
C ASP A 87 6.52 14.62 -3.23
N PHE A 88 7.15 13.47 -2.94
CA PHE A 88 6.55 12.16 -3.17
C PHE A 88 5.26 11.99 -2.36
N SER A 89 5.31 12.31 -1.06
CA SER A 89 4.15 12.25 -0.17
C SER A 89 3.03 13.20 -0.61
N ALA A 90 3.37 14.42 -1.03
CA ALA A 90 2.41 15.38 -1.57
C ALA A 90 1.79 14.90 -2.90
N LYS A 91 2.55 14.20 -3.74
CA LYS A 91 2.04 13.58 -4.97
C LYS A 91 1.07 12.45 -4.65
N MET A 92 1.39 11.58 -3.68
CA MET A 92 0.45 10.56 -3.19
C MET A 92 -0.83 11.19 -2.65
N TRP A 93 -0.72 12.25 -1.84
CA TRP A 93 -1.87 12.94 -1.28
C TRP A 93 -2.81 13.50 -2.35
N ARG A 94 -2.27 14.11 -3.41
CA ARG A 94 -3.07 14.58 -4.55
C ARG A 94 -3.77 13.45 -5.30
N GLY A 95 -3.21 12.24 -5.29
CA GLY A 95 -3.81 11.03 -5.87
C GLY A 95 -4.67 10.21 -4.91
N ALA A 96 -4.90 10.68 -3.68
CA ALA A 96 -5.45 9.84 -2.62
C ALA A 96 -6.87 9.32 -2.91
N GLU A 97 -7.76 10.16 -3.46
CA GLU A 97 -9.16 9.78 -3.71
C GLU A 97 -9.29 8.60 -4.70
N PRO A 98 -8.72 8.65 -5.92
CA PRO A 98 -8.76 7.51 -6.82
C PRO A 98 -7.96 6.31 -6.28
N MET A 99 -6.85 6.53 -5.57
CA MET A 99 -6.10 5.44 -4.93
C MET A 99 -6.95 4.69 -3.90
N VAL A 100 -7.67 5.39 -3.02
CA VAL A 100 -8.50 4.76 -1.98
C VAL A 100 -9.69 4.04 -2.60
N ALA A 101 -10.28 4.58 -3.67
CA ALA A 101 -11.36 3.90 -4.39
C ALA A 101 -10.88 2.55 -4.95
N MET A 102 -9.77 2.53 -5.67
CA MET A 102 -9.18 1.30 -6.22
C MET A 102 -8.74 0.33 -5.12
N GLN A 103 -8.17 0.80 -4.02
CA GLN A 103 -7.81 -0.07 -2.90
C GLN A 103 -9.04 -0.79 -2.29
N LYS A 104 -10.18 -0.10 -2.18
CA LYS A 104 -11.41 -0.74 -1.71
C LYS A 104 -11.94 -1.79 -2.67
N GLU A 105 -11.82 -1.56 -3.97
CA GLU A 105 -12.24 -2.49 -5.02
C GLU A 105 -11.33 -3.73 -5.09
N GLU A 106 -10.02 -3.51 -5.18
CA GLU A 106 -9.02 -4.56 -5.43
C GLU A 106 -8.55 -5.28 -4.17
N LEU A 107 -8.43 -4.55 -3.05
CA LEU A 107 -7.87 -5.06 -1.79
C LEU A 107 -8.94 -5.26 -0.70
N GLY A 108 -10.17 -4.79 -0.94
CA GLY A 108 -11.27 -4.84 0.04
C GLY A 108 -11.18 -3.80 1.16
N GLY A 109 -10.23 -2.86 1.07
CA GLY A 109 -10.02 -1.83 2.10
C GLY A 109 -8.85 -0.91 1.78
N GLN A 110 -8.73 0.18 2.52
CA GLN A 110 -7.61 1.11 2.38
C GLN A 110 -6.33 0.51 3.00
N ILE A 111 -5.19 0.70 2.35
CA ILE A 111 -3.88 0.32 2.88
C ILE A 111 -3.54 1.24 4.05
N ASP A 112 -3.21 0.65 5.20
CA ASP A 112 -2.66 1.37 6.35
C ASP A 112 -1.13 1.43 6.30
N LEU A 113 -0.59 2.63 6.44
CA LEU A 113 0.85 2.92 6.40
C LEU A 113 1.26 3.73 7.63
N THR A 114 2.24 3.21 8.37
CA THR A 114 2.94 4.00 9.38
C THR A 114 3.94 4.96 8.74
N GLY A 115 4.49 5.89 9.54
CA GLY A 115 5.57 6.77 9.08
C GLY A 115 6.81 6.00 8.61
N ASP A 116 7.17 4.93 9.33
CA ASP A 116 8.30 4.06 8.98
C ASP A 116 8.01 3.23 7.71
N ASP A 117 6.76 2.75 7.55
CA ASP A 117 6.35 2.05 6.32
C ASP A 117 6.55 2.95 5.09
N LEU A 118 6.05 4.19 5.17
CA LEU A 118 6.14 5.15 4.08
C LEU A 118 7.61 5.53 3.81
N ALA A 119 8.40 5.75 4.85
CA ALA A 119 9.82 6.06 4.72
C ALA A 119 10.59 4.97 3.98
N ASN A 120 10.38 3.71 4.37
CA ASN A 120 11.02 2.55 3.74
C ASN A 120 10.55 2.35 2.30
N ILE A 121 9.24 2.48 2.03
CA ILE A 121 8.70 2.40 0.66
C ILE A 121 9.30 3.48 -0.23
N ILE A 122 9.38 4.73 0.26
CA ILE A 122 10.00 5.83 -0.49
C ILE A 122 11.47 5.51 -0.80
N ALA A 123 12.21 4.96 0.16
CA ALA A 123 13.59 4.54 -0.04
C ALA A 123 13.69 3.53 -1.19
N PHE A 124 12.84 2.50 -1.16
CA PHE A 124 12.80 1.45 -2.16
C PHE A 124 12.44 1.96 -3.56
N VAL A 125 11.38 2.78 -3.69
CA VAL A 125 10.94 3.26 -5.02
C VAL A 125 11.92 4.24 -5.68
N HIS A 126 12.96 4.68 -4.95
CA HIS A 126 14.06 5.51 -5.48
C HIS A 126 15.42 4.80 -5.46
N ASP A 127 15.49 3.51 -5.12
CA ASP A 127 16.72 2.73 -5.11
C ASP A 127 16.77 1.77 -6.31
N PRO A 128 17.50 2.11 -7.40
CA PRO A 128 17.58 1.26 -8.57
C PRO A 128 18.28 -0.09 -8.29
N GLN A 129 19.19 -0.16 -7.31
CA GLN A 129 19.89 -1.40 -6.98
C GLN A 129 18.98 -2.37 -6.25
N GLU A 130 18.11 -1.86 -5.37
CA GLU A 130 17.12 -2.68 -4.69
C GLU A 130 15.93 -3.03 -5.58
N GLN A 131 15.52 -2.14 -6.49
CA GLN A 131 14.52 -2.46 -7.51
C GLN A 131 14.97 -3.58 -8.46
N ALA A 132 16.26 -3.67 -8.77
CA ALA A 132 16.81 -4.77 -9.57
C ALA A 132 16.67 -6.14 -8.88
N LYS A 133 16.48 -6.17 -7.55
CA LYS A 133 16.25 -7.39 -6.77
C LYS A 133 14.77 -7.69 -6.58
N PHE A 134 13.85 -6.80 -6.98
CA PHE A 134 12.43 -7.04 -6.85
C PHE A 134 11.97 -8.11 -7.84
N SER A 135 11.22 -9.08 -7.32
CA SER A 135 10.77 -10.23 -8.09
C SER A 135 9.39 -10.69 -7.62
N LYS A 136 8.78 -11.61 -8.37
CA LYS A 136 7.52 -12.25 -7.94
C LYS A 136 7.64 -12.98 -6.59
N ALA A 137 8.85 -13.36 -6.17
CA ALA A 137 9.07 -14.00 -4.88
C ALA A 137 8.89 -13.04 -3.69
N ASP A 138 8.96 -11.73 -3.92
CA ASP A 138 8.71 -10.70 -2.90
C ASP A 138 7.20 -10.41 -2.73
N ILE A 139 6.32 -11.07 -3.52
CA ILE A 139 4.86 -10.88 -3.49
C ILE A 139 4.23 -12.05 -2.73
N PRO A 140 3.65 -11.84 -1.53
CA PRO A 140 2.99 -12.90 -0.77
C PRO A 140 1.79 -13.50 -1.51
N ASP A 141 1.49 -14.78 -1.27
CA ASP A 141 0.43 -15.50 -1.98
C ASP A 141 -0.95 -14.82 -1.90
N ASN A 142 -1.28 -14.17 -0.78
CA ASN A 142 -2.55 -13.46 -0.64
C ASN A 142 -2.66 -12.27 -1.60
N ILE A 143 -1.54 -11.57 -1.86
CA ILE A 143 -1.47 -10.46 -2.81
C ILE A 143 -1.38 -11.00 -4.25
N ALA A 144 -0.55 -12.02 -4.48
CA ALA A 144 -0.41 -12.64 -5.81
C ALA A 144 -1.75 -13.18 -6.36
N ARG A 145 -2.60 -13.71 -5.48
CA ARG A 145 -3.97 -14.13 -5.86
C ARG A 145 -4.83 -12.99 -6.37
N LEU A 146 -4.73 -11.79 -5.79
CA LEU A 146 -5.47 -10.61 -6.26
C LEU A 146 -5.06 -10.28 -7.70
N MET A 147 -3.75 -10.22 -7.96
CA MET A 147 -3.20 -9.92 -9.29
C MET A 147 -3.51 -10.97 -10.37
N SER A 148 -3.94 -12.18 -9.98
CA SER A 148 -4.28 -13.27 -10.90
C SER A 148 -5.75 -13.31 -11.29
N LYS A 149 -6.64 -12.67 -10.51
CA LYS A 149 -8.09 -12.71 -10.72
C LYS A 149 -8.50 -11.99 -12.01
N ASP A 150 -7.75 -10.98 -12.44
CA ASP A 150 -8.09 -10.19 -13.64
C ASP A 150 -7.62 -10.84 -14.95
N ARG A 151 -6.88 -11.94 -14.88
CA ARG A 151 -6.35 -12.64 -16.06
C ARG A 151 -7.17 -13.88 -16.46
N GLY A 152 -8.25 -14.22 -15.77
CA GLY A 152 -9.06 -15.39 -16.10
C GLY A 152 -10.47 -15.40 -15.52
N GLY A 153 -11.47 -15.13 -16.38
CA GLY A 153 -12.89 -15.47 -16.16
C GLY A 153 -13.81 -14.24 -16.13
N SER A 154 -14.49 -13.92 -17.23
CA SER A 154 -15.83 -14.47 -17.56
C SER A 154 -16.95 -13.93 -16.66
N MET A 155 -17.68 -12.93 -17.18
CA MET A 155 -19.12 -12.70 -16.99
C MET A 155 -19.71 -13.15 -15.63
N GLY A 156 -19.61 -12.29 -14.62
CA GLY A 156 -20.50 -12.29 -13.48
C GLY A 156 -21.35 -11.03 -13.51
N GLY A 157 -22.49 -11.07 -14.22
CA GLY A 157 -23.45 -9.97 -14.29
C GLY A 157 -24.08 -9.66 -12.94
N GLY A 158 -23.40 -8.86 -12.12
CA GLY A 158 -23.97 -8.19 -10.97
C GLY A 158 -24.41 -6.79 -11.38
N HIS A 159 -25.69 -6.65 -11.73
CA HIS A 159 -26.34 -5.35 -11.84
C HIS A 159 -26.27 -4.64 -10.47
N MET A 160 -25.37 -3.68 -10.33
CA MET A 160 -25.39 -2.71 -9.24
C MET A 160 -26.31 -1.56 -9.65
N PRO A 161 -27.50 -1.37 -9.03
CA PRO A 161 -28.32 -0.19 -9.30
C PRO A 161 -27.76 0.97 -8.50
N GLY A 162 -27.21 2.00 -9.18
CA GLY A 162 -26.97 3.28 -8.53
C GLY A 162 -25.73 4.08 -8.91
N MET A 163 -24.95 3.71 -9.93
CA MET A 163 -23.84 4.57 -10.38
C MET A 163 -24.22 5.34 -11.64
N ILE A 164 -24.39 6.66 -11.50
CA ILE A 164 -24.56 7.62 -12.58
C ILE A 164 -23.21 7.70 -13.30
N GLU A 165 -23.07 7.04 -14.45
CA GLU A 165 -21.83 7.03 -15.23
C GLU A 165 -21.49 8.40 -15.86
N PRO A 166 -20.36 9.05 -15.51
CA PRO A 166 -19.91 10.27 -16.18
C PRO A 166 -19.21 10.00 -17.53
N LEU A 167 -18.86 8.75 -17.84
CA LEU A 167 -18.02 8.41 -18.99
C LEU A 167 -18.77 8.22 -20.33
N ARG A 168 -20.12 8.18 -20.35
CA ARG A 168 -20.88 8.16 -21.61
C ARG A 168 -21.14 9.54 -22.24
N VAL A 169 -21.07 10.62 -21.45
CA VAL A 169 -21.30 11.98 -21.96
C VAL A 169 -20.12 12.48 -22.80
N CYS A 170 -18.88 12.12 -22.42
CA CYS A 170 -17.70 12.50 -23.20
C CYS A 170 -17.63 11.85 -24.60
N ARG A 171 -18.16 10.63 -24.79
CA ARG A 171 -18.15 9.97 -26.11
C ARG A 171 -19.12 10.62 -27.11
N ARG A 172 -20.21 11.26 -26.65
CA ARG A 172 -21.15 12.01 -27.53
C ARG A 172 -20.64 13.41 -27.88
N LEU A 173 -19.95 14.09 -26.98
CA LEU A 173 -19.37 15.42 -27.24
C LEU A 173 -18.17 15.37 -28.19
N PHE A 174 -17.33 14.33 -28.10
CA PHE A 174 -16.18 14.16 -29.00
C PHE A 174 -16.59 13.83 -30.44
N GLY A 175 -17.71 13.10 -30.63
CA GLY A 175 -18.28 12.83 -31.96
C GLY A 175 -18.88 14.07 -32.65
N LEU A 176 -19.48 14.98 -31.88
CA LEU A 176 -20.06 16.22 -32.41
C LEU A 176 -19.00 17.28 -32.74
N LEU A 177 -17.86 17.31 -32.03
CA LEU A 177 -16.76 18.24 -32.36
C LEU A 177 -16.01 17.86 -33.64
N GLN A 178 -15.88 16.56 -33.97
CA GLN A 178 -15.24 16.13 -35.22
C GLN A 178 -16.13 16.35 -36.46
N ALA A 179 -17.46 16.34 -36.31
CA ALA A 179 -18.41 16.66 -37.39
C ALA A 179 -18.47 18.17 -37.73
N ALA A 180 -17.92 19.05 -36.87
CA ALA A 180 -17.86 20.49 -37.10
C ALA A 180 -16.57 20.95 -37.80
N ARG A 181 -15.46 20.19 -37.70
CA ARG A 181 -14.19 20.51 -38.37
C ARG A 181 -14.11 20.08 -39.84
N GLY A 182 -15.02 19.22 -40.31
CA GLY A 182 -15.11 18.80 -41.72
C GLY A 182 -15.81 19.78 -42.66
N ARG A 183 -16.23 20.96 -42.20
CA ARG A 183 -17.02 21.94 -42.97
C ARG A 183 -16.35 23.31 -43.18
N VAL A 184 -15.04 23.42 -42.91
CA VAL A 184 -14.27 24.69 -43.05
C VAL A 184 -13.26 24.64 -44.21
N LEU A 185 -13.23 23.57 -45.02
CA LEU A 185 -12.32 23.44 -46.17
C LEU A 185 -13.03 23.42 -47.53
N ALA A 186 -14.17 24.12 -47.66
CA ALA A 186 -14.91 24.24 -48.93
C ALA A 186 -14.96 25.66 -49.53
N TRP A 187 -14.31 26.65 -48.91
CA TRP A 187 -14.16 27.99 -49.46
C TRP A 187 -12.83 28.59 -49.03
N SER A 188 -11.75 28.27 -49.74
CA SER A 188 -10.51 29.05 -49.96
C SER A 188 -9.58 28.23 -50.85
#